data_AF-A0AAJ2U5E2-F1
#
_entry.id   AF-A0AAJ2U5E2-F1
#
_cell.length_a   1.000
_cell.length_b   1.000
_cell.length_c   1.000
_cell.angle_alpha   90.00
_cell.angle_beta   90.00
_cell.angle_gamma   90.00
#
_symmetry.space_group_name_H-M   'P 1'
#
loop_
_entity.id
_entity.type
_entity.pdbx_description
1 polymer ?
#
loop_
_entity_poly.entity_id
_entity_poly.type
_entity_poly.pdbx_seq_one_letter_code
_entity_poly.pdbx_strand_id
1 'polypeptide(L)' 'MLTPERHRIILQLLKEKGIIKIQEIMELTNTSESTIRRDLSQLEKQKFLKRIHGGASRLQ' A
#
# COMPACT_ATOMS: atom_id res chain seq x y z
N MET A 1 7.66 -9.54 8.30
CA MET A 1 7.54 -9.67 6.83
C MET A 1 8.53 -8.72 6.16
N LEU A 2 9.16 -9.17 5.07
CA LEU A 2 10.12 -8.36 4.32
C LEU A 2 9.41 -7.28 3.48
N THR A 3 10.10 -6.18 3.19
CA THR A 3 9.53 -5.06 2.42
C THR A 3 9.03 -5.48 1.02
N PRO A 4 9.76 -6.27 0.21
CA PRO A 4 9.28 -6.68 -1.12
C PRO A 4 7.99 -7.53 -1.06
N GLU A 5 7.88 -8.42 -0.07
CA GLU A 5 6.67 -9.22 0.15
C GLU A 5 5.47 -8.32 0.48
N ARG A 6 5.68 -7.35 1.37
CA ARG A 6 4.65 -6.37 1.74
C ARG A 6 4.19 -5.55 0.55
N HIS A 7 5.13 -5.08 -0.28
CA HIS A 7 4.82 -4.32 -1.48
C HIS A 7 3.99 -5.14 -2.46
N ARG A 8 4.31 -6.44 -2.63
CA ARG A 8 3.52 -7.34 -3.46
C ARG A 8 2.06 -7.44 -2.97
N ILE A 9 1.86 -7.62 -1.66
CA ILE A 9 0.51 -7.66 -1.06
C ILE A 9 -0.25 -6.36 -1.30
N ILE A 10 0.40 -5.21 -1.06
CA ILE A 10 -0.20 -3.88 -1.27
C ILE A 10 -0.66 -3.71 -2.73
N LEU A 11 0.20 -4.02 -3.69
CA LEU A 11 -0.10 -3.87 -5.11
C LEU A 11 -1.16 -4.85 -5.60
N GLN A 12 -1.19 -6.07 -5.06
CA GLN A 12 -2.23 -7.04 -5.35
C GLN A 12 -3.59 -6.55 -4.83
N LEU A 13 -3.65 -6.12 -3.56
CA LEU A 13 -4.87 -5.58 -2.97
C LEU A 13 -5.38 -4.37 -3.76
N LEU A 14 -4.46 -3.50 -4.20
CA LEU A 14 -4.80 -2.35 -5.03
C LEU A 14 -5.32 -2.74 -6.41
N LYS A 15 -4.75 -3.78 -7.03
CA LYS A 15 -5.20 -4.29 -8.32
C LYS A 15 -6.64 -4.82 -8.24
N GLU A 16 -6.98 -5.49 -7.14
CA GLU A 16 -8.31 -6.09 -6.91
C GLU A 16 -9.37 -5.05 -6.56
N LYS A 17 -9.04 -4.07 -5.70
CA LYS A 17 -10.03 -3.11 -5.16
C LYS A 17 -10.02 -1.73 -5.82
N GLY A 18 -8.96 -1.38 -6.54
CA GLY A 18 -8.73 -0.05 -7.12
C GLY A 18 -8.34 1.02 -6.09
N ILE A 19 -8.90 0.96 -4.87
CA ILE A 19 -8.58 1.82 -3.72
C ILE A 19 -8.45 0.95 -2.47
N ILE A 20 -7.45 1.23 -1.64
CA ILE A 20 -7.18 0.51 -0.39
C ILE A 20 -6.91 1.48 0.76
N LYS A 21 -7.36 1.14 1.97
CA LYS A 21 -7.06 1.90 3.19
C LYS A 21 -5.81 1.38 3.88
N ILE A 22 -5.10 2.26 4.59
CA ILE A 22 -3.93 1.90 5.40
C ILE A 22 -4.28 0.82 6.45
N GLN A 23 -5.43 0.94 7.11
CA GLN A 23 -5.90 -0.02 8.12
C GLN A 23 -6.01 -1.44 7.57
N GLU A 24 -6.58 -1.61 6.37
CA GLU A 24 -6.68 -2.93 5.72
C GLU A 24 -5.29 -3.55 5.48
N ILE A 25 -4.33 -2.73 5.05
CA ILE A 25 -2.95 -3.19 4.82
C ILE A 25 -2.31 -3.56 6.16
N MET A 26 -2.51 -2.78 7.22
CA MET A 26 -1.96 -3.06 8.54
C MET A 26 -2.47 -4.40 9.09
N GLU A 27 -3.78 -4.64 9.00
CA GLU A 27 -4.41 -5.88 9.45
C GLU A 27 -3.88 -7.10 8.68
N LEU A 28 -3.76 -7.00 7.35
CA LEU A 28 -3.26 -8.08 6.50
C LEU A 28 -1.77 -8.39 6.69
N THR A 29 -0.98 -7.37 7.03
CA THR A 29 0.48 -7.47 7.07
C THR A 29 1.05 -7.55 8.48
N ASN A 30 0.21 -7.32 9.50
CA ASN A 30 0.57 -7.14 10.90
C ASN A 30 1.74 -6.14 11.07
N THR A 31 1.63 -4.96 10.43
CA THR A 31 2.65 -3.91 10.49
C THR A 31 2.08 -2.59 10.97
N SER A 32 2.95 -1.72 11.49
CA SER A 32 2.56 -0.39 11.96
C SER A 32 2.13 0.52 10.82
N GLU A 33 1.27 1.48 11.14
CA GLU A 33 0.85 2.54 10.22
C GLU A 33 2.05 3.29 9.61
N SER A 34 3.06 3.61 10.44
CA SER A 34 4.27 4.29 9.97
C SER A 34 5.06 3.48 8.94
N THR A 35 5.01 2.14 9.03
CA THR A 35 5.61 1.24 8.04
C THR A 35 4.83 1.30 6.74
N ILE A 36 3.50 1.15 6.79
CA ILE A 36 2.65 1.23 5.59
C ILE A 36 2.77 2.59 4.91
N ARG A 37 2.83 3.69 5.67
CA ARG A 37 3.03 5.03 5.09
C ARG A 37 4.35 5.14 4.33
N ARG A 38 5.44 4.54 4.84
CA ARG A 38 6.74 4.49 4.15
C ARG A 38 6.66 3.66 2.87
N ASP A 39 6.03 2.49 2.93
CA ASP A 39 5.86 1.63 1.74
C ASP A 39 5.04 2.29 0.65
N LEU A 40 3.89 2.86 1.00
CA LEU A 40 3.06 3.59 0.06
C LEU A 40 3.83 4.77 -0.56
N SER A 41 4.65 5.46 0.23
CA SER A 41 5.48 6.57 -0.28
C SER A 41 6.55 6.09 -1.25
N GLN A 42 7.16 4.93 -1.00
CA GLN A 42 8.13 4.33 -1.91
C GLN A 42 7.47 3.86 -3.21
N LEU A 43 6.32 3.19 -3.12
CA LEU A 43 5.56 2.72 -4.27
C LEU A 43 5.00 3.86 -5.13
N GLU A 44 4.58 4.97 -4.51
CA GLU A 44 4.18 6.19 -5.21
C GLU A 44 5.36 6.83 -5.97
N LYS A 45 6.53 6.95 -5.33
CA LYS A 45 7.76 7.45 -5.99
C LYS A 45 8.13 6.62 -7.22
N GLN A 46 7.87 5.32 -7.16
CA GLN A 46 8.10 4.37 -8.26
C GLN A 46 6.95 4.32 -9.29
N LYS A 47 5.91 5.14 -9.11
CA LYS A 47 4.71 5.17 -9.98
C LYS A 47 4.00 3.82 -10.10
N PHE A 48 3.88 3.08 -8.99
CA PHE A 48 3.00 1.90 -8.94
C PHE A 48 1.58 2.22 -8.47
N LEU A 49 1.42 3.31 -7.71
CA LEU A 49 0.14 3.75 -7.14
C LEU A 49 0.15 5.27 -6.93
N LYS A 50 -1.01 5.83 -6.60
CA LYS A 50 -1.17 7.20 -6.13
C LYS A 50 -1.68 7.20 -4.68
N ARG A 51 -1.00 7.89 -3.78
CA ARG A 51 -1.45 8.03 -2.40
C ARG A 51 -2.65 8.95 -2.31
N ILE A 52 -3.54 8.62 -1.37
CA ILE A 52 -4.70 9.43 -1.01
C ILE A 52 -4.73 9.59 0.51
N HIS A 53 -5.61 10.45 1.01
CA HIS A 53 -5.79 10.57 2.46
C HIS A 53 -6.22 9.22 3.05
N GLY A 54 -5.40 8.67 3.95
CA GLY A 54 -5.68 7.40 4.64
C GLY A 54 -5.46 6.13 3.80
N GLY A 55 -4.90 6.20 2.59
CA GLY A 55 -4.81 5.04 1.71
C GLY A 55 -4.01 5.23 0.42
N ALA A 56 -4.30 4.38 -0.56
CA ALA A 56 -3.77 4.45 -1.92
C ALA A 56 -4.82 4.09 -2.97
N SER A 57 -4.63 4.59 -4.19
CA SER A 57 -5.46 4.39 -5.37
C SER A 57 -4.61 3.95 -6.55
N ARG A 58 -5.18 3.17 -7.47
CA ARG A 58 -4.53 2.76 -8.71
C ARG A 58 -4.25 4.00 -9.58
N LEU A 59 -3.14 3.98 -10.32
CA LEU A 59 -2.89 4.99 -11.34
C LEU A 59 -3.95 4.89 -12.43
N GLN A 60 -4.51 6.04 -12.83
CA GLN A 60 -5.39 6.16 -13.99
C GLN A 60 -4.56 6.14 -15.27
#